data_AF-A0A9P7G1D9-F1
#
_entry.id   AF-A0A9P7G1D9-F1
#
_cell.length_a   1.000
_cell.length_b   1.000
_cell.length_c   1.000
_cell.angle_alpha   90.00
_cell.angle_beta   90.00
_cell.angle_gamma   90.00
#
_symmetry.space_group_name_H-M   'P 1'
#
loop_
_entity.id
_entity.type
_entity.pdbx_description
1 polymer ?
#
loop_
_entity_poly.entity_id
_entity_poly.type
_entity_poly.pdbx_seq_one_letter_code
_entity_poly.pdbx_strand_id
1 'polypeptide(L)'
;MHVVLAHRQAWELCNYVHRDVSAKNILVDANGRGILNDWDLAKKKSELDRRRRHERTGTWEFMSSLVLASRKKGTFRVHTIQDDMESFVHVLLYHGLRYFPHNKPDDTLQIIKDVFQYSAVNVKGVVSGGDTKRSMFISRVHIGADFTFTTNPLQRWFAHVFVAFKQWLEFADPLPDMLGLFDGTPPPAPEIDTSNPPSHIRLKDHEFMAALFKTVLDSTEWPASDDAPSDCVPELRHESAIFASRRLHNSSLPTSSKRSSSAMASDAGGSNVRSSDGPIKKRKAYGTALSTHTMTRRSVGGGSSLGRTK
;
A
#
# COMPACT_ATOMS: atom_id res chain seq x y z
N MET A 1 -2.47 8.35 -15.33
CA MET A 1 -1.29 8.62 -16.18
C MET A 1 -0.17 9.35 -15.43
N HIS A 2 -0.36 10.60 -14.99
CA HIS A 2 0.73 11.43 -14.42
C HIS A 2 1.56 10.74 -13.33
N VAL A 3 0.92 10.10 -12.34
CA VAL A 3 1.64 9.40 -11.25
C VAL A 3 2.42 8.16 -11.69
N VAL A 4 1.98 7.49 -12.76
CA VAL A 4 2.72 6.36 -13.35
C VAL A 4 3.97 6.86 -14.06
N LEU A 5 3.90 8.02 -14.72
CA LEU A 5 5.07 8.67 -15.33
C LEU A 5 6.05 9.18 -14.27
N ALA A 6 5.55 9.76 -13.18
CA ALA A 6 6.40 10.16 -12.05
C ALA A 6 7.12 8.94 -11.43
N HIS A 7 6.40 7.83 -11.24
CA HIS A 7 7.00 6.57 -10.78
C HIS A 7 8.03 6.02 -11.78
N ARG A 8 7.78 6.11 -13.09
CA ARG A 8 8.74 5.75 -14.14
C ARG A 8 10.02 6.57 -14.04
N GLN A 9 9.89 7.89 -13.91
CA GLN A 9 11.05 8.79 -13.79
C GLN A 9 11.86 8.51 -12.51
N ALA A 10 11.19 8.27 -11.38
CA ALA A 10 11.88 7.90 -10.14
C ALA A 10 12.67 6.59 -10.28
N TRP A 11 12.13 5.63 -11.02
CA TRP A 11 12.83 4.38 -11.34
C TRP A 11 14.00 4.61 -12.30
N GLU A 12 13.76 5.19 -13.47
CA GLU A 12 14.77 5.32 -14.54
C GLU A 12 15.91 6.28 -14.16
N LEU A 13 15.61 7.40 -13.50
CA LEU A 13 16.59 8.43 -13.17
C LEU A 13 17.27 8.19 -11.82
N CYS A 14 16.52 7.66 -10.85
CA CYS A 14 16.99 7.58 -9.46
C CYS A 14 17.13 6.14 -8.94
N ASN A 15 16.62 5.14 -9.66
CA ASN A 15 16.54 3.74 -9.25
C ASN A 15 15.73 3.52 -7.96
N TYR A 16 14.63 4.24 -7.77
CA TYR A 16 13.73 4.08 -6.62
C TYR A 16 12.44 3.35 -6.96
N VAL A 17 12.01 2.50 -6.03
CA VAL A 17 10.62 2.02 -5.91
C VAL A 17 9.94 2.74 -4.74
N HIS A 18 8.64 2.97 -4.82
CA HIS A 18 7.89 3.80 -3.88
C HIS A 18 7.45 3.05 -2.62
N ARG A 19 6.92 1.83 -2.74
CA ARG A 19 6.52 0.95 -1.61
C ARG A 19 5.35 1.42 -0.73
N ASP A 20 4.67 2.51 -1.08
CA ASP A 20 3.42 2.97 -0.42
C ASP A 20 2.51 3.75 -1.38
N VAL A 21 2.37 3.24 -2.60
CA VAL A 21 1.37 3.77 -3.53
C VAL A 21 -0.02 3.53 -2.93
N SER A 22 -0.78 4.61 -2.73
CA SER A 22 -2.12 4.58 -2.15
C SER A 22 -2.92 5.82 -2.55
N ALA A 23 -4.24 5.78 -2.33
CA ALA A 23 -5.13 6.90 -2.64
C ALA A 23 -4.71 8.22 -1.94
N LYS A 24 -4.27 8.15 -0.68
CA LYS A 24 -3.79 9.32 0.08
C LYS A 24 -2.50 9.94 -0.47
N ASN A 25 -1.73 9.16 -1.22
CA ASN A 25 -0.40 9.53 -1.72
C ASN A 25 -0.45 9.96 -3.20
N ILE A 26 -1.64 9.99 -3.80
CA ILE A 26 -1.89 10.51 -5.13
C ILE A 26 -2.69 11.80 -4.97
N LEU A 27 -2.02 12.92 -5.18
CA LEU A 27 -2.64 14.25 -5.14
C LEU A 27 -3.06 14.66 -6.55
N VAL A 28 -4.09 15.50 -6.64
CA VAL A 28 -4.50 16.15 -7.89
C VAL A 28 -4.42 17.65 -7.66
N ASP A 29 -3.66 18.36 -8.49
CA ASP A 29 -3.55 19.81 -8.40
C ASP A 29 -4.75 20.53 -9.05
N ALA A 30 -4.78 21.86 -8.94
CA ALA A 30 -5.86 22.68 -9.49
C ALA A 30 -6.02 22.58 -11.03
N ASN A 31 -5.02 22.05 -11.73
CA ASN A 31 -5.04 21.85 -13.19
C ASN A 31 -5.36 20.40 -13.56
N GLY A 32 -5.78 19.55 -12.60
CA GLY A 32 -6.04 18.14 -12.84
C GLY A 32 -4.78 17.28 -13.00
N ARG A 33 -3.59 17.80 -12.67
CA ARG A 33 -2.34 17.04 -12.77
C ARG A 33 -2.17 16.17 -11.53
N GLY A 34 -1.80 14.91 -11.75
CA GLY A 34 -1.57 13.94 -10.68
C GLY A 34 -0.13 14.03 -10.16
N ILE A 35 0.02 14.07 -8.84
CA ILE A 35 1.32 14.14 -8.14
C ILE A 35 1.44 12.92 -7.23
N LEU A 36 2.56 12.20 -7.33
CA LEU A 36 2.88 11.07 -6.46
C LEU A 36 3.73 11.56 -5.28
N ASN A 37 3.19 11.47 -4.07
CA ASN A 37 3.78 11.98 -2.83
C ASN A 37 4.13 10.85 -1.84
N ASP A 38 4.75 11.18 -0.69
CA ASP A 38 5.02 10.26 0.42
C ASP A 38 6.07 9.18 0.08
N TRP A 39 7.26 9.65 -0.30
CA TRP A 39 8.41 8.82 -0.69
C TRP A 39 9.23 8.30 0.51
N ASP A 40 8.76 8.48 1.75
CA ASP A 40 9.51 8.14 2.97
C ASP A 40 9.81 6.63 3.10
N LEU A 41 8.95 5.80 2.50
CA LEU A 41 9.12 4.34 2.44
C LEU A 41 9.88 3.85 1.20
N ALA A 42 10.22 4.77 0.30
CA ALA A 42 10.87 4.46 -0.95
C ALA A 42 12.26 3.84 -0.71
N LYS A 43 12.65 2.96 -1.62
CA LYS A 43 13.95 2.29 -1.56
C LYS A 43 14.65 2.28 -2.89
N LYS A 44 15.95 2.49 -2.83
CA LYS A 44 16.83 2.35 -3.98
C LYS A 44 17.00 0.87 -4.32
N LYS A 45 17.03 0.51 -5.60
CA LYS A 45 17.22 -0.87 -6.08
C LYS A 45 18.40 -1.58 -5.37
N SER A 46 19.54 -0.90 -5.27
CA SER A 46 20.75 -1.43 -4.60
C SER A 46 20.59 -1.72 -3.11
N GLU A 47 19.62 -1.09 -2.43
CA GLU A 47 19.33 -1.35 -1.02
C GLU A 47 18.45 -2.58 -0.83
N LEU A 48 17.66 -2.94 -1.85
CA LEU A 48 16.73 -4.07 -1.82
C LEU A 48 17.43 -5.42 -2.00
N ASP A 49 18.55 -5.44 -2.73
CA ASP A 49 19.38 -6.65 -2.93
C ASP A 49 20.13 -7.07 -1.66
N ARG A 50 20.19 -6.19 -0.65
CA ARG A 50 20.79 -6.55 0.64
C ARG A 50 19.80 -7.49 1.32
N ARG A 51 20.19 -8.77 1.51
CA ARG A 51 19.47 -9.89 2.15
C ARG A 51 18.91 -9.65 3.58
N ARG A 52 18.64 -8.40 3.96
CA ARG A 52 17.93 -8.01 5.16
C ARG A 52 16.45 -8.13 4.87
N ARG A 53 15.69 -8.74 5.77
CA ARG A 53 14.22 -8.73 5.72
C ARG A 53 13.75 -7.29 5.64
N HIS A 54 13.28 -6.85 4.47
CA HIS A 54 12.56 -5.59 4.39
C HIS A 54 11.20 -5.81 5.03
N GLU A 55 10.86 -4.93 5.96
CA GLU A 55 9.54 -4.96 6.57
C GLU A 55 8.49 -4.76 5.47
N ARG A 56 7.39 -5.51 5.57
CA ARG A 56 6.19 -5.26 4.76
C ARG A 56 5.67 -3.89 5.15
N THR A 57 5.86 -2.92 4.26
CA THR A 57 5.42 -1.55 4.39
C THR A 57 4.32 -1.26 3.37
N GLY A 58 3.55 -0.21 3.62
CA GLY A 58 2.53 0.27 2.70
C GLY A 58 1.11 0.12 3.24
N THR A 59 0.17 0.67 2.48
CA THR A 59 -1.26 0.65 2.78
C THR A 59 -1.88 -0.69 2.38
N TRP A 60 -2.44 -1.45 3.33
CA TRP A 60 -2.91 -2.83 3.15
C TRP A 60 -3.81 -3.00 1.93
N GLU A 61 -4.75 -2.08 1.79
CA GLU A 61 -5.75 -2.03 0.75
C GLU A 61 -5.12 -2.05 -0.65
N PHE A 62 -3.97 -1.38 -0.82
CA PHE A 62 -3.33 -1.21 -2.13
C PHE A 62 -2.04 -2.01 -2.29
N MET A 63 -1.55 -2.70 -1.25
CA MET A 63 -0.37 -3.57 -1.37
C MET A 63 -0.58 -4.68 -2.40
N SER A 64 0.50 -5.03 -3.12
CA SER A 64 0.49 -6.10 -4.12
C SER A 64 0.23 -7.47 -3.50
N SER A 65 -0.33 -8.35 -4.31
CA SER A 65 -0.65 -9.74 -3.94
C SER A 65 0.59 -10.50 -3.45
N LEU A 66 1.71 -10.38 -4.16
CA LEU A 66 2.96 -11.08 -3.83
C LEU A 66 3.63 -10.53 -2.57
N VAL A 67 3.59 -9.21 -2.34
CA VAL A 67 4.08 -8.60 -1.10
C VAL A 67 3.27 -9.09 0.10
N LEU A 68 1.94 -9.15 -0.01
CA LEU A 68 1.07 -9.66 1.05
C LEU A 68 1.28 -11.15 1.34
N ALA A 69 1.50 -11.97 0.31
CA ALA A 69 1.70 -13.41 0.42
C ALA A 69 3.07 -13.80 0.98
N SER A 70 4.12 -12.99 0.77
CA SER A 70 5.50 -13.27 1.22
C SER A 70 5.60 -13.68 2.69
N ARG A 71 4.84 -13.01 3.57
CA ARG A 71 4.85 -13.27 5.01
C ARG A 71 4.23 -14.62 5.38
N LYS A 72 3.20 -15.07 4.65
CA LYS A 72 2.56 -16.39 4.81
C LYS A 72 3.52 -17.50 4.38
N LYS A 73 4.23 -17.30 3.26
CA LYS A 73 5.21 -18.24 2.73
C LYS A 73 6.50 -18.30 3.55
N GLY A 74 6.71 -17.34 4.47
CA GLY A 74 7.96 -17.20 5.21
C GLY A 74 9.16 -16.85 4.30
N THR A 75 8.88 -16.45 3.06
CA THR A 75 9.89 -16.15 2.06
C THR A 75 10.27 -14.69 2.11
N PHE A 76 11.55 -14.41 1.82
CA PHE A 76 11.99 -13.06 1.52
C PHE A 76 11.63 -12.76 0.07
N ARG A 77 10.95 -11.63 -0.16
CA ARG A 77 10.68 -11.13 -1.51
C ARG A 77 11.09 -9.66 -1.60
N VAL A 78 11.85 -9.34 -2.63
CA VAL A 78 12.21 -7.97 -2.96
C VAL A 78 11.00 -7.24 -3.52
N HIS A 79 10.78 -6.00 -3.09
CA HIS A 79 9.75 -5.13 -3.68
C HIS A 79 10.24 -4.66 -5.06
N THR A 80 9.36 -4.71 -6.04
CA THR A 80 9.66 -4.44 -7.45
C THR A 80 8.79 -3.30 -7.98
N ILE A 81 9.13 -2.76 -9.15
CA ILE A 81 8.28 -1.77 -9.81
C ILE A 81 6.89 -2.34 -10.15
N GLN A 82 6.77 -3.65 -10.34
CA GLN A 82 5.51 -4.33 -10.62
C GLN A 82 4.60 -4.35 -9.41
N ASP A 83 5.15 -4.33 -8.19
CA ASP A 83 4.34 -4.21 -6.97
C ASP A 83 3.72 -2.82 -6.85
N ASP A 84 4.50 -1.76 -7.12
CA ASP A 84 3.97 -0.39 -7.16
C ASP A 84 2.97 -0.19 -8.32
N MET A 85 3.23 -0.83 -9.46
CA MET A 85 2.27 -0.88 -10.57
C MET A 85 0.97 -1.59 -10.19
N GLU A 86 1.02 -2.73 -9.47
CA GLU A 86 -0.18 -3.42 -8.97
C GLU A 86 -0.97 -2.49 -8.04
N SER A 87 -0.27 -1.73 -7.18
CA SER A 87 -0.89 -0.73 -6.31
C SER A 87 -1.62 0.38 -7.08
N PHE A 88 -1.09 0.88 -8.21
CA PHE A 88 -1.82 1.83 -9.05
C PHE A 88 -3.12 1.24 -9.61
N VAL A 89 -3.09 -0.04 -10.01
CA VAL A 89 -4.30 -0.74 -10.49
C VAL A 89 -5.31 -0.89 -9.36
N HIS A 90 -4.86 -1.28 -8.15
CA HIS A 90 -5.74 -1.39 -6.98
C HIS A 90 -6.37 -0.04 -6.62
N VAL A 91 -5.62 1.06 -6.65
CA VAL A 91 -6.18 2.39 -6.40
C VAL A 91 -7.25 2.73 -7.43
N LEU A 92 -6.97 2.52 -8.72
CA LEU A 92 -7.93 2.83 -9.78
C LEU A 92 -9.16 1.92 -9.73
N LEU A 93 -9.00 0.63 -9.45
CA LEU A 93 -10.11 -0.33 -9.34
C LEU A 93 -10.99 0.00 -8.12
N TYR A 94 -10.38 0.32 -6.98
CA TYR A 94 -11.10 0.71 -5.78
C TYR A 94 -11.96 1.96 -6.01
N HIS A 95 -11.43 2.98 -6.69
CA HIS A 95 -12.20 4.18 -7.02
C HIS A 95 -13.20 3.94 -8.15
N GLY A 96 -12.85 3.11 -9.13
CA GLY A 96 -13.77 2.68 -10.19
C GLY A 96 -15.01 2.02 -9.61
N LEU A 97 -14.83 1.05 -8.71
CA LEU A 97 -15.92 0.35 -8.03
C LEU A 97 -16.81 1.30 -7.21
N ARG A 98 -16.25 2.37 -6.64
CA ARG A 98 -17.03 3.30 -5.81
C ARG A 98 -17.72 4.39 -6.60
N TYR A 99 -17.08 4.87 -7.67
CA TYR A 99 -17.43 6.15 -8.29
C TYR A 99 -17.63 6.06 -9.80
N PHE A 100 -17.57 4.88 -10.42
CA PHE A 100 -17.89 4.72 -11.84
C PHE A 100 -19.07 3.76 -12.02
N PRO A 101 -19.99 4.02 -12.95
CA PRO A 101 -21.10 3.11 -13.20
C PRO A 101 -20.57 1.78 -13.75
N HIS A 102 -21.08 0.68 -13.20
CA HIS A 102 -20.74 -0.68 -13.58
C HIS A 102 -21.88 -1.64 -13.27
N ASN A 103 -21.81 -2.86 -13.79
CA ASN A 103 -22.89 -3.84 -13.68
C ASN A 103 -23.01 -4.58 -12.34
N LYS A 104 -22.18 -4.25 -11.34
CA LYS A 104 -22.19 -4.88 -9.99
C LYS A 104 -22.34 -3.94 -8.79
N PRO A 105 -23.24 -2.94 -8.82
CA PRO A 105 -23.36 -1.97 -7.72
C PRO A 105 -23.66 -2.63 -6.37
N ASP A 106 -24.53 -3.64 -6.34
CA ASP A 106 -24.97 -4.31 -5.11
C ASP A 106 -23.87 -5.19 -4.48
N ASP A 107 -22.95 -5.72 -5.30
CA ASP A 107 -21.84 -6.56 -4.83
C ASP A 107 -20.62 -5.74 -4.40
N THR A 108 -20.58 -4.44 -4.72
CA THR A 108 -19.39 -3.58 -4.57
C THR A 108 -18.78 -3.63 -3.18
N LEU A 109 -19.61 -3.56 -2.13
CA LEU A 109 -19.13 -3.60 -0.75
C LEU A 109 -18.42 -4.94 -0.45
N GLN A 110 -19.00 -6.05 -0.92
CA GLN A 110 -18.43 -7.38 -0.71
C GLN A 110 -17.13 -7.54 -1.51
N ILE A 111 -17.11 -7.08 -2.77
CA ILE A 111 -15.90 -7.04 -3.60
C ILE A 111 -14.79 -6.26 -2.88
N ILE A 112 -15.11 -5.09 -2.32
CA ILE A 112 -14.14 -4.27 -1.60
C ILE A 112 -13.58 -5.01 -0.39
N LYS A 113 -14.45 -5.64 0.40
CA LYS A 113 -14.06 -6.42 1.57
C LYS A 113 -13.14 -7.58 1.19
N ASP A 114 -13.50 -8.35 0.18
CA ASP A 114 -12.78 -9.56 -0.21
C ASP A 114 -11.44 -9.26 -0.90
N VAL A 115 -11.39 -8.24 -1.75
CA VAL A 115 -10.17 -7.93 -2.52
C VAL A 115 -9.23 -7.02 -1.73
N PHE A 116 -9.76 -5.96 -1.10
CA PHE A 116 -8.92 -4.89 -0.54
C PHE A 116 -8.74 -5.01 0.98
N GLN A 117 -9.75 -5.48 1.71
CA GLN A 117 -9.69 -5.53 3.18
C GLN A 117 -9.39 -6.92 3.75
N TYR A 118 -9.50 -7.96 2.94
CA TYR A 118 -9.30 -9.34 3.38
C TYR A 118 -7.91 -9.51 4.00
N SER A 119 -7.89 -10.15 5.17
CA SER A 119 -6.67 -10.57 5.85
C SER A 119 -6.90 -11.88 6.58
N ALA A 120 -5.87 -12.71 6.61
CA ALA A 120 -5.84 -13.97 7.33
C ALA A 120 -4.74 -13.94 8.37
N VAL A 121 -5.03 -14.43 9.58
CA VAL A 121 -4.06 -14.54 10.67
C VAL A 121 -3.75 -16.03 10.88
N ASN A 122 -2.49 -16.41 10.76
CA ASN A 122 -2.10 -17.79 11.02
C ASN A 122 -1.99 -18.07 12.53
N VAL A 123 -1.80 -19.35 12.89
CA VAL A 123 -1.66 -19.80 14.30
C VAL A 123 -0.54 -19.11 15.08
N LYS A 124 0.43 -18.49 14.39
CA LYS A 124 1.54 -17.72 14.98
C LYS A 124 1.23 -16.23 15.10
N GLY A 125 -0.02 -15.80 14.89
CA GLY A 125 -0.44 -14.39 14.91
C GLY A 125 0.04 -13.57 13.70
N VAL A 126 0.57 -14.22 12.66
CA VAL A 126 1.08 -13.51 11.48
C VAL A 126 -0.06 -13.19 10.53
N VAL A 127 -0.32 -11.89 10.35
CA VAL A 127 -1.30 -11.37 9.39
C VAL A 127 -0.75 -11.45 7.97
N SER A 128 -1.52 -12.03 7.05
CA SER A 128 -1.21 -12.24 5.64
C SER A 128 -2.44 -12.03 4.75
N GLY A 129 -2.23 -11.93 3.45
CA GLY A 129 -3.31 -11.72 2.47
C GLY A 129 -2.77 -11.97 1.07
N GLY A 130 -3.37 -11.32 0.08
CA GLY A 130 -2.87 -11.35 -1.30
C GLY A 130 -3.46 -12.47 -2.16
N ASP A 131 -3.91 -13.58 -1.57
CA ASP A 131 -4.56 -14.68 -2.31
C ASP A 131 -5.79 -14.19 -3.10
N THR A 132 -6.62 -13.33 -2.50
CA THR A 132 -7.81 -12.75 -3.14
C THR A 132 -7.48 -11.71 -4.22
N LYS A 133 -6.43 -10.91 -4.01
CA LYS A 133 -5.92 -9.99 -5.05
C LYS A 133 -5.34 -10.74 -6.23
N ARG A 134 -4.61 -11.83 -5.97
CA ARG A 134 -4.05 -12.70 -7.01
C ARG A 134 -5.16 -13.37 -7.83
N SER A 135 -6.16 -13.98 -7.17
CA SER A 135 -7.28 -14.62 -7.87
C SER A 135 -8.11 -13.62 -8.67
N MET A 136 -8.24 -12.37 -8.21
CA MET A 136 -8.89 -11.29 -8.97
C MET A 136 -8.21 -11.07 -10.34
N PHE A 137 -6.89 -11.06 -10.41
CA PHE A 137 -6.18 -10.94 -11.70
C PHE A 137 -6.23 -12.22 -12.53
N ILE A 138 -6.05 -13.40 -11.92
CA ILE A 138 -5.89 -14.67 -12.65
C ILE A 138 -7.21 -15.19 -13.22
N SER A 139 -8.25 -15.19 -12.39
CA SER A 139 -9.53 -15.84 -12.68
C SER A 139 -10.73 -14.92 -12.50
N ARG A 140 -10.52 -13.66 -12.08
CA ARG A 140 -11.58 -12.67 -11.82
C ARG A 140 -12.60 -13.14 -10.79
N VAL A 141 -12.28 -14.11 -9.93
CA VAL A 141 -13.24 -14.75 -9.02
C VAL A 141 -14.02 -13.74 -8.17
N HIS A 142 -13.37 -12.67 -7.72
CA HIS A 142 -14.02 -11.68 -6.85
C HIS A 142 -14.91 -10.68 -7.59
N ILE A 143 -14.61 -10.34 -8.85
CA ILE A 143 -15.41 -9.37 -9.61
C ILE A 143 -16.35 -10.06 -10.61
N GLY A 144 -16.11 -11.32 -10.96
CA GLY A 144 -16.77 -12.05 -12.04
C GLY A 144 -16.20 -11.78 -13.43
N ALA A 145 -16.29 -12.77 -14.31
CA ALA A 145 -15.83 -12.65 -15.70
C ALA A 145 -16.65 -11.65 -16.52
N ASP A 146 -17.90 -11.44 -16.12
CA ASP A 146 -18.89 -10.53 -16.69
C ASP A 146 -18.77 -9.07 -16.21
N PHE A 147 -17.82 -8.76 -15.31
CA PHE A 147 -17.66 -7.41 -14.78
C PHE A 147 -17.33 -6.39 -15.89
N THR A 148 -18.12 -5.31 -15.94
CA THR A 148 -17.96 -4.24 -16.91
C THR A 148 -18.25 -2.86 -16.31
N PHE A 149 -17.35 -1.91 -16.57
CA PHE A 149 -17.65 -0.48 -16.46
C PHE A 149 -18.48 -0.03 -17.67
N THR A 150 -19.43 0.87 -17.43
CA THR A 150 -20.20 1.50 -18.52
C THR A 150 -19.32 2.42 -19.39
N THR A 151 -18.22 2.93 -18.83
CA THR A 151 -17.26 3.77 -19.55
C THR A 151 -16.31 2.92 -20.39
N ASN A 152 -16.50 2.89 -21.72
CA ASN A 152 -15.72 2.08 -22.66
C ASN A 152 -14.20 2.27 -22.56
N PRO A 153 -13.64 3.51 -22.48
CA PRO A 153 -12.21 3.70 -22.28
C PRO A 153 -11.69 3.00 -21.01
N LEU A 154 -12.36 3.23 -19.87
CA LEU A 154 -11.98 2.64 -18.59
C LEU A 154 -12.07 1.11 -18.61
N GLN A 155 -13.14 0.57 -19.19
CA GLN A 155 -13.32 -0.88 -19.34
C GLN A 155 -12.18 -1.51 -20.16
N ARG A 156 -11.80 -0.89 -21.29
CA ARG A 156 -10.67 -1.37 -22.11
C ARG A 156 -9.36 -1.33 -21.35
N TRP A 157 -9.12 -0.27 -20.59
CA TRP A 157 -7.93 -0.15 -19.74
C TRP A 157 -7.84 -1.33 -18.76
N PHE A 158 -8.90 -1.61 -18.00
CA PHE A 158 -8.90 -2.73 -17.07
C PHE A 158 -8.81 -4.09 -17.75
N ALA A 159 -9.48 -4.28 -18.89
CA ALA A 159 -9.39 -5.52 -19.65
C ALA A 159 -7.93 -5.86 -20.02
N HIS A 160 -7.17 -4.88 -20.48
CA HIS A 160 -5.78 -5.07 -20.89
C HIS A 160 -4.82 -5.19 -19.70
N VAL A 161 -5.00 -4.38 -18.65
CA VAL A 161 -4.20 -4.45 -17.43
C VAL A 161 -4.35 -5.81 -16.74
N PHE A 162 -5.57 -6.35 -16.66
CA PHE A 162 -5.80 -7.65 -16.03
C PHE A 162 -5.07 -8.78 -16.76
N VAL A 163 -5.08 -8.76 -18.10
CA VAL A 163 -4.32 -9.75 -18.90
C VAL A 163 -2.81 -9.61 -18.62
N ALA A 164 -2.29 -8.39 -18.57
CA ALA A 164 -0.88 -8.15 -18.32
C ALA A 164 -0.46 -8.60 -16.91
N PHE A 165 -1.28 -8.33 -15.88
CA PHE A 165 -1.02 -8.78 -14.52
C PHE A 165 -1.18 -10.29 -14.36
N LYS A 166 -2.16 -10.92 -15.02
CA LYS A 166 -2.25 -12.38 -15.06
C LYS A 166 -0.95 -13.00 -15.57
N GLN A 167 -0.46 -12.55 -16.72
CA GLN A 167 0.81 -13.02 -17.29
C GLN A 167 1.99 -12.80 -16.33
N TRP A 168 2.09 -11.61 -15.72
CA TRP A 168 3.13 -11.31 -14.76
C TRP A 168 3.08 -12.22 -13.53
N LEU A 169 1.88 -12.45 -12.99
CA LEU A 169 1.66 -13.24 -11.78
C LEU A 169 1.87 -14.74 -12.01
N GLU A 170 1.58 -15.25 -13.21
CA GLU A 170 1.90 -16.62 -13.62
C GLU A 170 3.40 -16.82 -13.81
N PHE A 171 4.11 -15.80 -14.32
CA PHE A 171 5.57 -15.82 -14.47
C PHE A 171 6.30 -15.66 -13.12
N ALA A 172 5.95 -14.66 -12.31
CA ALA A 172 6.71 -14.27 -11.13
C ALA A 172 6.43 -15.15 -9.88
N ASP A 173 5.31 -15.86 -9.87
CA ASP A 173 4.92 -16.77 -8.79
C ASP A 173 4.08 -17.92 -9.37
N PRO A 174 4.69 -18.81 -10.18
CA PRO A 174 4.01 -19.93 -10.78
C PRO A 174 3.48 -20.86 -9.69
N LEU A 175 2.36 -21.50 -9.98
CA LEU A 175 1.89 -22.56 -9.11
C LEU A 175 2.92 -23.71 -9.14
N PRO A 176 3.18 -24.37 -8.00
CA PRO A 176 4.02 -25.55 -7.97
C PRO A 176 3.54 -26.56 -9.00
N ASP A 177 4.47 -27.21 -9.70
CA ASP A 177 4.11 -28.32 -10.57
C ASP A 177 3.59 -29.47 -9.70
N MET A 178 2.27 -29.61 -9.69
CA MET A 178 1.59 -30.63 -8.91
C MET A 178 1.79 -32.04 -9.50
N LEU A 179 2.27 -32.17 -10.75
CA LEU A 179 2.59 -33.45 -11.35
C LEU A 179 3.81 -34.11 -10.67
N GLY A 180 4.75 -33.30 -10.19
CA GLY A 180 5.88 -33.77 -9.37
C GLY A 180 5.50 -34.19 -7.94
N LEU A 181 4.23 -34.16 -7.54
CA LEU A 181 3.83 -34.74 -6.25
C LEU A 181 3.64 -36.26 -6.32
N PHE A 182 3.52 -36.83 -7.53
CA PHE A 182 3.43 -38.28 -7.71
C PHE A 182 4.76 -38.99 -7.45
N ASP A 183 5.90 -38.30 -7.58
CA ASP A 183 7.24 -38.87 -7.40
C ASP A 183 7.75 -38.82 -5.94
N GLY A 184 6.94 -38.30 -5.01
CA GLY A 184 7.25 -38.26 -3.58
C GLY A 184 8.21 -37.15 -3.16
N THR A 185 8.71 -36.33 -4.09
CA THR A 185 9.57 -35.17 -3.79
C THR A 185 9.02 -33.92 -4.47
N PRO A 186 8.47 -32.95 -3.71
CA PRO A 186 8.04 -31.69 -4.30
C PRO A 186 9.19 -31.07 -5.10
N PRO A 187 9.00 -30.74 -6.39
CA PRO A 187 10.06 -30.12 -7.16
C PRO A 187 10.50 -28.83 -6.46
N PRO A 188 11.82 -28.53 -6.45
CA PRO A 188 12.30 -27.28 -5.88
C PRO A 188 11.59 -26.11 -6.57
N ALA A 189 11.19 -25.11 -5.78
CA ALA A 189 10.56 -23.92 -6.34
C ALA A 189 11.49 -23.33 -7.41
N PRO A 190 10.98 -23.02 -8.62
CA PRO A 190 11.82 -22.49 -9.68
C PRO A 190 12.48 -21.18 -9.21
N GLU A 191 13.79 -21.04 -9.44
CA GLU A 191 14.48 -19.78 -9.28
C GLU A 191 14.08 -18.85 -10.44
N ILE A 192 13.17 -17.91 -10.17
CA ILE A 192 12.64 -17.00 -11.18
C ILE A 192 13.36 -15.67 -11.11
N ASP A 193 14.08 -15.33 -12.18
CA ASP A 193 14.66 -14.01 -12.34
C ASP A 193 13.61 -13.00 -12.84
N THR A 194 12.91 -12.38 -11.88
CA THR A 194 11.97 -11.29 -12.17
C THR A 194 12.65 -10.01 -12.69
N SER A 195 13.98 -9.92 -12.65
CA SER A 195 14.72 -8.76 -13.16
C SER A 195 14.93 -8.79 -14.67
N ASN A 196 14.81 -9.98 -15.29
CA ASN A 196 14.92 -10.17 -16.73
C ASN A 196 13.78 -11.06 -17.28
N PRO A 197 12.53 -10.55 -17.28
CA PRO A 197 11.38 -11.31 -17.75
C PRO A 197 11.44 -11.56 -19.27
N PRO A 198 10.87 -12.69 -19.76
CA PRO A 198 10.76 -12.98 -21.19
C PRO A 198 10.06 -11.87 -22.00
N SER A 199 10.37 -11.78 -23.30
CA SER A 199 9.85 -10.72 -24.18
C SER A 199 8.32 -10.63 -24.28
N HIS A 200 7.61 -11.75 -24.09
CA HIS A 200 6.16 -11.82 -24.12
C HIS A 200 5.49 -11.27 -22.84
N ILE A 201 6.26 -11.03 -21.77
CA ILE A 201 5.77 -10.44 -20.52
C ILE A 201 5.63 -8.93 -20.70
N ARG A 202 4.40 -8.44 -20.59
CA ARG A 202 4.07 -7.03 -20.82
C ARG A 202 4.55 -6.10 -19.71
N LEU A 203 4.53 -6.55 -18.45
CA LEU A 203 4.87 -5.75 -17.27
C LEU A 203 6.36 -5.87 -16.88
N LYS A 204 7.26 -5.77 -17.86
CA LYS A 204 8.70 -5.75 -17.60
C LYS A 204 9.21 -4.39 -17.12
N ASP A 205 8.52 -3.33 -17.52
CA ASP A 205 8.79 -1.93 -17.22
C ASP A 205 7.47 -1.13 -17.22
N HIS A 206 7.55 0.19 -17.15
CA HIS A 206 6.39 1.08 -17.15
C HIS A 206 5.79 1.33 -18.54
N GLU A 207 6.45 0.92 -19.63
CA GLU A 207 6.10 1.31 -21.00
C GLU A 207 4.69 0.85 -21.36
N PHE A 208 4.36 -0.41 -21.06
CA PHE A 208 3.02 -0.95 -21.31
C PHE A 208 1.93 -0.13 -20.60
N MET A 209 2.10 0.16 -19.31
CA MET A 209 1.10 0.88 -18.53
C MET A 209 0.98 2.34 -18.99
N ALA A 210 2.12 3.00 -19.28
CA ALA A 210 2.15 4.37 -19.79
C ALA A 210 1.48 4.49 -21.16
N ALA A 211 1.81 3.60 -22.11
CA ALA A 211 1.20 3.54 -23.43
C ALA A 211 -0.29 3.27 -23.35
N LEU A 212 -0.72 2.32 -22.50
CA LEU A 212 -2.13 2.01 -22.33
C LEU A 212 -2.93 3.20 -21.75
N PHE A 213 -2.38 3.91 -20.76
CA PHE A 213 -3.01 5.12 -20.26
C PHE A 213 -3.15 6.19 -21.35
N LYS A 214 -2.08 6.43 -22.13
CA LYS A 214 -2.11 7.40 -23.23
C LYS A 214 -3.21 7.05 -24.24
N THR A 215 -3.20 5.81 -24.75
CA THR A 215 -4.19 5.33 -25.74
C THR A 215 -5.63 5.48 -25.25
N VAL A 216 -5.90 5.16 -23.97
CA VAL A 216 -7.25 5.22 -23.42
C VAL A 216 -7.67 6.67 -23.16
N LEU A 217 -6.76 7.54 -22.68
CA LEU A 217 -7.05 8.96 -22.44
C LEU A 217 -7.28 9.74 -23.74
N ASP A 218 -6.63 9.35 -24.84
CA ASP A 218 -6.83 9.95 -26.17
C ASP A 218 -8.16 9.51 -26.83
N SER A 219 -8.94 8.64 -26.18
CA SER A 219 -10.23 8.17 -26.72
C SER A 219 -11.30 9.27 -26.72
N THR A 220 -12.11 9.32 -27.77
CA THR A 220 -13.29 10.19 -27.85
C THR A 220 -14.54 9.61 -27.19
N GLU A 221 -14.45 8.40 -26.60
CA GLU A 221 -15.58 7.68 -25.99
C GLU A 221 -15.73 7.95 -24.49
N TRP A 222 -15.01 8.94 -23.94
CA TRP A 222 -15.25 9.38 -22.57
C TRP A 222 -16.62 10.06 -22.47
N PRO A 223 -17.37 9.85 -21.38
CA PRO A 223 -18.63 10.54 -21.16
C PRO A 223 -18.41 12.05 -21.15
N ALA A 224 -19.36 12.79 -21.73
CA ALA A 224 -19.30 14.24 -21.82
C ALA A 224 -19.55 14.94 -20.48
N SER A 225 -20.23 14.26 -19.55
CA SER A 225 -20.47 14.73 -18.20
C SER A 225 -19.60 13.97 -17.21
N ASP A 226 -19.08 14.69 -16.23
CA ASP A 226 -18.39 14.15 -15.07
C ASP A 226 -19.36 13.88 -13.90
N ASP A 227 -20.68 13.96 -14.13
CA ASP A 227 -21.75 13.78 -13.14
C ASP A 227 -21.37 12.66 -12.19
N ALA A 228 -20.85 13.06 -11.02
CA ALA A 228 -20.17 12.15 -10.12
C ALA A 228 -21.18 11.07 -9.73
N PRO A 229 -20.96 9.80 -10.15
CA PRO A 229 -21.82 8.73 -9.71
C PRO A 229 -21.81 8.74 -8.19
N SER A 230 -23.01 8.74 -7.61
CA SER A 230 -23.17 8.58 -6.17
C SER A 230 -22.33 7.38 -5.74
N ASP A 231 -21.46 7.60 -4.74
CA ASP A 231 -20.62 6.55 -4.15
C ASP A 231 -21.45 5.28 -3.95
N CYS A 232 -21.13 4.21 -4.67
CA CYS A 232 -21.90 2.97 -4.61
C CYS A 232 -21.83 2.31 -3.23
N VAL A 233 -20.91 2.77 -2.37
CA VAL A 233 -20.67 2.23 -1.03
C VAL A 233 -20.42 3.35 -0.01
N PRO A 234 -21.45 4.17 0.32
CA PRO A 234 -21.29 5.29 1.24
C PRO A 234 -20.90 4.85 2.66
N GLU A 235 -21.17 3.59 3.04
CA GLU A 235 -20.86 3.01 4.36
C GLU A 235 -19.36 3.04 4.67
N LEU A 236 -18.51 2.90 3.66
CA LEU A 236 -17.05 2.89 3.84
C LEU A 236 -16.47 4.25 4.25
N ARG A 237 -17.22 5.34 4.06
CA ARG A 237 -16.84 6.67 4.56
C ARG A 237 -16.76 6.69 6.10
N HIS A 238 -17.58 5.88 6.77
CA HIS A 238 -17.65 5.82 8.24
C HIS A 238 -16.61 4.84 8.82
N GLU A 239 -16.33 3.74 8.12
CA GLU A 239 -15.32 2.74 8.55
C GLU A 239 -13.89 3.29 8.50
N SER A 240 -13.58 4.18 7.56
CA SER A 240 -12.24 4.79 7.42
C SER A 240 -11.80 5.55 8.68
N ALA A 241 -12.73 6.19 9.39
CA ALA A 241 -12.47 6.86 10.67
C ALA A 241 -12.18 5.85 11.81
N ILE A 242 -12.79 4.67 11.76
CA ILE A 242 -12.65 3.61 12.77
C ILE A 242 -11.34 2.83 12.55
N PHE A 243 -10.98 2.51 11.31
CA PHE A 243 -9.72 1.84 10.99
C PHE A 243 -8.49 2.72 11.22
N ALA A 244 -8.59 4.05 11.00
CA ALA A 244 -7.55 5.00 11.41
C ALA A 244 -7.30 4.96 12.92
N SER A 245 -8.35 4.84 13.74
CA SER A 245 -8.24 4.66 15.20
C SER A 245 -7.60 3.32 15.60
N ARG A 246 -7.87 2.23 14.87
CA ARG A 246 -7.25 0.91 15.13
C ARG A 246 -5.75 0.86 14.76
N ARG A 247 -5.30 1.62 13.75
CA ARG A 247 -3.87 1.73 13.40
C ARG A 247 -3.03 2.39 14.50
N LEU A 248 -3.59 3.35 15.23
CA LEU A 248 -2.91 3.99 16.37
C LEU A 248 -2.71 3.03 17.56
N HIS A 249 -3.63 2.09 17.78
CA HIS A 249 -3.51 1.10 18.85
C HIS A 249 -2.51 -0.04 18.54
N ASN A 250 -2.36 -0.45 17.28
CA ASN A 250 -1.43 -1.52 16.91
C ASN A 250 0.03 -1.04 16.73
N SER A 251 0.28 0.26 16.68
CA SER A 251 1.64 0.85 16.61
C SER A 251 2.27 1.07 17.98
N SER A 252 1.55 0.80 19.07
CA SER A 252 1.98 1.09 20.46
C SER A 252 2.46 -0.14 21.26
N LEU A 253 2.88 -1.22 20.58
CA LEU A 253 3.62 -2.30 21.25
C LEU A 253 5.12 -1.96 21.33
N PRO A 254 5.72 -1.90 22.53
CA PRO A 254 7.09 -1.42 22.71
C PRO A 254 8.11 -2.42 22.16
N THR A 255 8.90 -1.99 21.18
CA THR A 255 10.11 -2.69 20.74
C THR A 255 11.19 -2.56 21.82
N SER A 256 11.32 -3.56 22.69
CA SER A 256 12.45 -3.64 23.62
C SER A 256 13.70 -4.18 22.89
N SER A 257 14.47 -3.30 22.24
CA SER A 257 15.84 -3.61 21.84
C SER A 257 16.81 -2.94 22.81
N LYS A 258 16.97 -3.51 24.01
CA LYS A 258 18.16 -3.23 24.82
C LYS A 258 19.32 -4.03 24.22
N ARG A 259 20.16 -3.35 23.42
CA ARG A 259 21.50 -3.81 23.10
C ARG A 259 22.35 -3.68 24.36
N SER A 260 22.58 -4.78 25.05
CA SER A 260 23.65 -4.89 26.05
C SER A 260 24.96 -5.12 25.30
N SER A 261 25.84 -4.13 25.28
CA SER A 261 27.23 -4.27 24.90
C SER A 261 28.03 -4.76 26.10
N SER A 262 28.37 -6.05 26.14
CA SER A 262 29.40 -6.57 27.03
C SER A 262 30.68 -6.78 26.23
N ALA A 263 31.60 -5.82 26.31
CA ALA A 263 32.99 -6.02 25.93
C ALA A 263 33.68 -6.83 27.03
N MET A 264 34.33 -7.91 26.66
CA MET A 264 35.27 -8.63 27.51
C MET A 264 36.54 -7.81 27.66
N ALA A 265 36.96 -7.59 28.90
CA ALA A 265 38.33 -7.24 29.24
C ALA A 265 38.70 -8.03 30.51
N SER A 266 39.64 -8.94 30.34
CA SER A 266 40.43 -9.59 31.37
C SER A 266 41.46 -8.60 31.94
N ASP A 267 41.55 -8.46 33.26
CA ASP A 267 42.83 -8.63 33.97
C ASP A 267 42.64 -8.68 35.49
N ALA A 268 43.67 -9.21 36.15
CA ALA A 268 43.75 -9.78 37.47
C ALA A 268 43.77 -8.81 38.68
N GLY A 269 43.45 -9.40 39.85
CA GLY A 269 44.19 -9.17 41.09
C GLY A 269 43.59 -8.20 42.11
N GLY A 270 43.39 -8.67 43.35
CA GLY A 270 43.37 -7.80 44.53
C GLY A 270 42.25 -8.05 45.54
N SER A 271 42.56 -8.84 46.57
CA SER A 271 41.82 -9.03 47.82
C SER A 271 41.80 -7.78 48.73
N ASN A 272 40.65 -7.42 49.34
CA ASN A 272 40.54 -7.02 50.76
C ASN A 272 39.10 -6.74 51.28
N VAL A 273 38.68 -7.57 52.25
CA VAL A 273 38.04 -7.37 53.58
C VAL A 273 37.40 -6.01 54.00
N ARG A 274 36.13 -6.11 54.51
CA ARG A 274 35.34 -5.30 55.52
C ARG A 274 35.04 -3.80 55.17
N SER A 275 33.96 -3.10 55.57
CA SER A 275 32.95 -3.18 56.65
C SER A 275 31.69 -2.33 56.30
N SER A 276 30.60 -2.57 57.04
CA SER A 276 29.43 -1.73 57.42
C SER A 276 29.25 -0.27 56.95
N ASP A 277 28.04 0.05 56.46
CA ASP A 277 27.08 1.06 57.01
C ASP A 277 26.10 1.58 55.92
N GLY A 278 24.80 1.67 56.25
CA GLY A 278 23.81 2.43 55.48
C GLY A 278 23.60 3.83 56.09
N PRO A 279 22.44 4.51 55.88
CA PRO A 279 21.65 4.69 54.66
C PRO A 279 21.29 6.19 54.43
N ILE A 280 21.10 6.69 53.19
CA ILE A 280 20.44 8.00 52.99
C ILE A 280 19.49 8.02 51.77
N LYS A 281 18.21 8.31 52.09
CA LYS A 281 17.09 8.64 51.20
C LYS A 281 17.29 10.00 50.53
N LYS A 282 16.92 10.16 49.24
CA LYS A 282 16.26 11.38 48.73
C LYS A 282 15.20 11.07 47.67
N ARG A 283 13.96 11.42 48.02
CA ARG A 283 12.78 11.59 47.14
C ARG A 283 12.80 13.00 46.51
N LYS A 284 12.17 13.13 45.34
CA LYS A 284 11.33 14.24 44.79
C LYS A 284 11.58 14.33 43.27
N ALA A 285 10.64 14.68 42.41
CA ALA A 285 9.19 14.85 42.46
C ALA A 285 8.73 14.99 40.98
N TYR A 286 7.54 14.50 40.67
CA TYR A 286 6.87 14.74 39.39
C TYR A 286 6.33 16.18 39.36
N GLY A 287 6.46 16.85 38.22
CA GLY A 287 5.92 18.19 37.97
C GLY A 287 5.47 18.33 36.52
N THR A 288 4.17 18.14 36.32
CA THR A 288 3.42 18.37 35.08
C THR A 288 3.13 19.87 34.92
N ALA A 289 3.30 20.43 33.73
CA ALA A 289 2.69 21.72 33.37
C ALA A 289 2.36 21.77 31.88
N LEU A 290 1.06 21.64 31.58
CA LEU A 290 0.42 22.11 30.35
C LEU A 290 0.25 23.63 30.44
N SER A 291 0.53 24.36 29.35
CA SER A 291 0.06 25.73 29.18
C SER A 291 -0.69 25.84 27.86
N THR A 292 -1.99 26.06 27.98
CA THR A 292 -2.91 26.50 26.93
C THR A 292 -2.86 28.03 26.87
N HIS A 293 -2.81 28.60 25.66
CA HIS A 293 -3.03 30.02 25.44
C HIS A 293 -4.26 30.23 24.57
N THR A 294 -5.30 30.73 25.23
CA THR A 294 -6.54 31.27 24.68
C THR A 294 -6.30 32.75 24.39
N MET A 295 -6.57 33.22 23.16
CA MET A 295 -6.64 34.66 22.88
C MET A 295 -8.08 35.09 22.60
N THR A 296 -8.39 36.23 23.18
CA THR A 296 -9.72 36.78 23.46
C THR A 296 -10.25 37.63 22.32
N ARG A 297 -11.57 37.54 22.14
CA ARG A 297 -12.43 38.32 21.25
C ARG A 297 -12.48 39.80 21.66
N ARG A 298 -12.50 40.72 20.69
CA ARG A 298 -13.07 42.07 20.86
C ARG A 298 -14.07 42.36 19.76
N SER A 299 -15.31 42.62 20.17
CA SER A 299 -16.38 43.19 19.36
C SER A 299 -16.40 44.70 19.54
N VAL A 300 -16.67 45.45 18.47
CA VAL A 300 -17.36 46.73 18.52
C VAL A 300 -18.36 46.72 17.36
N GLY A 301 -19.62 47.04 17.65
CA GLY A 301 -20.73 47.03 16.70
C GLY A 301 -21.25 48.41 16.34
N GLY A 302 -22.26 48.40 15.46
CA GLY A 302 -23.16 49.51 15.10
C GLY A 302 -22.73 50.25 13.81
N GLY A 303 -23.56 50.48 12.80
CA GLY A 303 -24.98 50.22 12.58
C GLY A 303 -25.42 50.81 11.22
N SER A 304 -26.40 50.16 10.57
CA SER A 304 -27.41 50.62 9.61
C SER A 304 -27.25 51.96 8.85
N SER A 305 -27.43 51.96 7.51
CA SER A 305 -28.73 52.31 6.87
C SER A 305 -28.68 52.32 5.33
N LEU A 306 -29.74 51.77 4.74
CA LEU A 306 -30.42 52.05 3.45
C LEU A 306 -29.79 52.95 2.37
N GLY A 307 -29.92 52.50 1.11
CA GLY A 307 -29.92 53.37 -0.07
C GLY A 307 -30.19 52.59 -1.37
N ARG A 308 -31.31 52.89 -2.03
CA ARG A 308 -31.91 52.22 -3.20
C ARG A 308 -31.58 53.03 -4.49
N THR A 309 -31.75 52.39 -5.65
CA THR A 309 -31.89 52.94 -7.03
C THR A 309 -30.63 53.54 -7.69
N LYS A 310 -30.37 53.37 -9.00
CA LYS A 310 -31.19 53.00 -10.17
C LYS A 310 -30.49 51.93 -11.02
#